data_AF-A0A820KAF4-F1
#
_entry.id   AF-A0A820KAF4-F1
#
_cell.length_a   1.000
_cell.length_b   1.000
_cell.length_c   1.000
_cell.angle_alpha   90.00
_cell.angle_beta   90.00
_cell.angle_gamma   90.00
#
_symmetry.space_group_name_H-M   'P 1'
#
loop_
_entity.id
_entity.type
_entity.pdbx_description
1 polymer ?
#
loop_
_entity_poly.entity_id
_entity_poly.type
_entity_poly.pdbx_seq_one_letter_code
_entity_poly.pdbx_strand_id
1 'polypeptide(L)'
;MLVYRKTLLCLDSYIWNLIYRKVIYEFQLHSTHGDAYYIGLNGLEFYDEHGECIGLTEQNIAAYPHSVNALNTGVDDDIRTPDKLIDGENDEVDGTHCWISPILPNVINRIFVIFDRPTSVSMI
;
A
#
# COMPACT_ATOMS: atom_id res chain seq x y z
N MET A 1 4.12 -6.61 -13.55
CA MET A 1 5.34 -6.97 -12.81
C MET A 1 5.48 -6.00 -11.65
N LEU A 2 5.16 -6.45 -10.44
CA LEU A 2 5.45 -5.71 -9.20
C LEU A 2 6.97 -5.69 -9.02
N VAL A 3 7.55 -4.51 -8.84
CA VAL A 3 8.95 -4.38 -8.44
C VAL A 3 8.95 -3.94 -6.99
N TYR A 4 9.36 -4.83 -6.10
CA TYR A 4 9.53 -4.55 -4.68
C TYR A 4 10.87 -3.82 -4.44
N ARG A 5 10.82 -2.64 -3.81
CA ARG A 5 12.03 -1.95 -3.34
C ARG A 5 11.93 -1.73 -1.83
N LYS A 6 12.77 -2.42 -1.06
CA LYS A 6 12.97 -2.11 0.36
C LYS A 6 13.75 -0.80 0.46
N THR A 7 13.06 0.32 0.72
CA THR A 7 13.73 1.61 0.95
C THR A 7 13.90 1.83 2.45
N LEU A 8 15.13 1.69 2.95
CA LEU A 8 15.49 2.11 4.32
C LEU A 8 15.69 3.63 4.32
N LEU A 9 14.66 4.42 4.64
CA LEU A 9 14.83 5.86 4.83
C LEU A 9 15.42 6.13 6.23
N CYS A 10 16.74 6.26 6.32
CA CYS A 10 17.41 6.87 7.46
C CYS A 10 17.54 8.38 7.17
N LEU A 11 16.69 9.20 7.78
CA LEU A 11 16.85 10.66 7.71
C LEU A 11 17.91 11.07 8.74
N ASP A 12 19.11 11.40 8.26
CA ASP A 12 20.20 11.94 9.09
C ASP A 12 19.89 13.37 9.53
N SER A 13 19.58 13.55 10.82
CA SER A 13 20.06 14.72 11.56
C SER A 13 20.18 14.36 13.05
N TYR A 14 21.40 14.50 13.54
CA TYR A 14 21.92 13.97 14.78
C TYR A 14 21.24 14.58 16.02
N ILE A 15 20.99 13.72 17.02
CA ILE A 15 20.76 14.04 18.45
C ILE A 15 19.32 14.46 18.79
N TRP A 16 18.39 13.48 18.80
CA TRP A 16 17.41 13.22 19.88
C TRP A 16 16.88 11.78 19.74
N ASN A 17 17.31 10.86 20.61
CA ASN A 17 16.57 9.64 21.00
C ASN A 17 16.23 8.52 19.97
N LEU A 18 17.22 7.70 19.62
CA LEU A 18 17.25 6.20 19.70
C LEU A 18 16.00 5.26 19.63
N ILE A 19 14.72 5.63 19.39
CA ILE A 19 13.57 4.69 19.60
C ILE A 19 12.54 4.51 18.44
N TYR A 20 12.61 5.20 17.30
CA TYR A 20 11.62 4.97 16.21
C TYR A 20 12.28 4.66 14.86
N ARG A 21 12.79 3.44 14.70
CA ARG A 21 13.13 2.92 13.37
C ARG A 21 11.86 2.40 12.71
N LYS A 22 11.15 3.28 12.00
CA LYS A 22 10.07 2.84 11.12
C LYS A 22 10.66 2.07 9.95
N VAL A 23 10.05 0.94 9.60
CA VAL A 23 10.39 0.19 8.38
C VAL A 23 9.27 0.41 7.39
N ILE A 24 9.62 0.79 6.16
CA ILE A 24 8.66 1.06 5.09
C ILE A 24 8.90 0.10 3.93
N TYR A 25 7.85 -0.60 3.54
CA TYR A 25 7.80 -1.41 2.33
C TYR A 25 7.16 -0.56 1.23
N GLU A 26 7.88 -0.30 0.15
CA GLU A 26 7.37 0.42 -1.03
C GLU A 26 7.13 -0.59 -2.16
N PHE A 27 5.88 -0.70 -2.58
CA PHE A 27 5.49 -1.45 -3.76
C PHE A 27 5.34 -0.47 -4.92
N GLN A 28 6.10 -0.68 -5.99
CA GLN A 28 5.95 0.07 -7.23
C GLN A 28 5.18 -0.79 -8.23
N LEU A 29 4.00 -0.30 -8.63
CA LEU A 29 3.11 -1.00 -9.53
C LEU A 29 3.31 -0.44 -10.94
N HIS A 30 3.87 -1.27 -11.83
CA HIS A 30 4.26 -0.85 -13.18
C HIS A 30 3.29 -1.28 -14.30
N SER A 31 2.32 -2.15 -14.00
CA SER A 31 1.43 -2.71 -15.02
C SER A 31 0.14 -3.24 -14.41
N THR A 32 -0.93 -3.25 -15.20
CA THR A 32 -2.27 -3.74 -14.83
C THR A 32 -2.60 -5.06 -15.51
N HIS A 33 -3.72 -5.68 -15.12
CA HIS A 33 -4.29 -6.84 -15.81
C HIS A 33 -5.36 -6.43 -16.83
N GLY A 34 -4.97 -5.61 -17.81
CA GLY A 34 -5.82 -5.28 -18.96
C GLY A 34 -6.66 -4.02 -18.84
N ASP A 35 -6.57 -3.27 -17.74
CA ASP A 35 -7.17 -1.94 -17.61
C ASP A 35 -6.19 -0.85 -18.06
N ALA A 36 -6.65 0.05 -18.93
CA ALA A 36 -5.83 1.11 -19.52
C ALA A 36 -5.69 2.37 -18.65
N TYR A 37 -6.58 2.56 -17.67
CA TYR A 37 -6.72 3.80 -16.91
C TYR A 37 -6.51 3.61 -15.41
N TYR A 38 -6.72 2.40 -14.90
CA TYR A 38 -6.70 2.12 -13.48
C TYR A 38 -5.83 0.92 -13.14
N ILE A 39 -5.24 0.98 -11.95
CA ILE A 39 -4.57 -0.14 -11.32
C ILE A 39 -5.18 -0.39 -9.95
N GLY A 40 -5.23 -1.65 -9.53
CA GLY A 40 -5.82 -2.01 -8.26
C GLY A 40 -5.32 -3.35 -7.74
N LEU A 41 -5.64 -3.62 -6.48
CA LEU A 41 -5.38 -4.86 -5.77
C LEU A 41 -6.60 -5.18 -4.90
N ASN A 42 -6.89 -6.48 -4.72
CA ASN A 42 -7.92 -6.93 -3.80
C ASN A 42 -7.47 -6.77 -2.35
N GLY A 43 -6.21 -7.08 -2.05
CA GLY A 43 -5.68 -6.99 -0.70
C GLY A 43 -4.16 -7.14 -0.64
N LEU A 44 -3.62 -6.94 0.56
CA LEU A 44 -2.23 -7.11 0.94
C LEU A 44 -2.17 -7.75 2.32
N GLU A 45 -1.45 -8.86 2.42
CA GLU A 45 -1.23 -9.56 3.67
C GLU A 45 0.26 -9.68 3.93
N PHE A 46 0.65 -9.56 5.19
CA PHE A 46 2.03 -9.70 5.63
C PHE A 46 2.05 -10.79 6.69
N TYR A 47 3.01 -11.70 6.64
CA TYR A 47 3.13 -12.79 7.61
C TYR A 47 4.46 -12.75 8.34
N ASP A 48 4.46 -13.11 9.62
CA ASP A 48 5.67 -13.19 10.44
C ASP A 48 6.43 -14.52 10.24
N GLU A 49 7.56 -14.71 10.92
CA GLU A 49 8.37 -15.94 10.85
C GLU A 49 7.66 -17.22 11.30
N HIS A 50 6.51 -17.09 11.99
CA HIS A 50 5.67 -18.20 12.40
C HIS A 50 4.57 -18.52 11.39
N GLY A 51 4.42 -17.70 10.34
CA GLY A 51 3.37 -17.83 9.34
C GLY A 51 2.05 -17.20 9.78
N GLU A 52 2.05 -16.40 10.84
CA GLU A 52 0.86 -15.71 11.34
C GLU A 52 0.69 -14.37 10.62
N CYS A 53 -0.56 -14.02 10.29
CA CYS A 53 -0.86 -12.75 9.63
C CYS A 53 -0.62 -11.58 10.59
N ILE A 54 0.18 -10.61 10.15
CA ILE A 54 0.51 -9.41 10.89
C ILE A 54 -0.65 -8.42 10.74
N GLY A 55 -1.34 -8.14 11.84
CA GLY A 55 -2.43 -7.17 11.86
C GLY A 55 -1.95 -5.76 11.49
N LEU A 56 -2.41 -5.26 10.35
CA LEU A 56 -2.20 -3.89 9.88
C LEU A 56 -3.41 -3.03 10.22
N THR A 57 -3.18 -1.74 10.39
CA THR A 57 -4.20 -0.70 10.61
C THR A 57 -4.11 0.35 9.51
N GLU A 58 -5.11 1.21 9.40
CA GLU A 58 -5.09 2.32 8.43
C GLU A 58 -3.85 3.21 8.56
N GLN A 59 -3.26 3.32 9.75
CA GLN A 59 -2.03 4.09 9.96
C GLN A 59 -0.78 3.40 9.38
N ASN A 60 -0.87 2.12 9.05
CA ASN A 60 0.19 1.35 8.44
C ASN A 60 0.17 1.42 6.90
N ILE A 61 -0.93 1.85 6.27
CA ILE A 61 -1.08 1.80 4.81
C ILE A 61 -1.20 3.21 4.22
N ALA A 62 -0.53 3.44 3.09
CA ALA A 62 -0.74 4.62 2.28
C ALA A 62 -0.56 4.28 0.80
N ALA A 63 -1.17 5.06 -0.09
CA ALA A 63 -1.00 4.89 -1.52
C ALA A 63 -0.81 6.23 -2.24
N TYR A 64 -0.14 6.18 -3.39
CA TYR A 64 0.02 7.34 -4.26
C TYR A 64 -0.08 6.94 -5.75
N PRO A 65 -1.00 7.52 -6.53
CA PRO A 65 -2.14 8.34 -6.09
C PRO A 65 -3.02 7.58 -5.07
N HIS A 66 -3.67 8.32 -4.17
CA HIS A 66 -4.38 7.73 -3.03
C HIS A 66 -5.45 6.72 -3.46
N SER A 67 -6.35 7.13 -4.34
CA SER A 67 -7.35 6.29 -4.99
C SER A 67 -7.85 6.99 -6.25
N VAL A 68 -8.90 6.48 -6.90
CA VAL A 68 -9.61 7.19 -7.98
C VAL A 68 -10.09 8.59 -7.57
N ASN A 69 -10.35 8.81 -6.28
CA ASN A 69 -10.73 10.12 -5.71
C ASN A 69 -9.63 11.20 -5.88
N ALA A 70 -8.43 10.83 -6.33
CA ALA A 70 -7.39 11.80 -6.69
C ALA A 70 -7.68 12.53 -8.02
N LEU A 71 -8.67 12.08 -8.79
CA LEU A 71 -9.08 12.71 -10.05
C LEU A 71 -10.02 13.88 -9.78
N ASN A 72 -9.68 15.07 -10.27
CA ASN A 72 -10.56 16.25 -10.23
C ASN A 72 -11.66 16.20 -11.32
N THR A 73 -12.30 15.04 -11.51
CA THR A 73 -13.28 14.79 -12.56
C THR A 73 -14.71 14.65 -12.05
N GLY A 74 -14.95 14.93 -10.76
CA GLY A 74 -16.25 14.78 -10.10
C GLY A 74 -16.57 13.34 -9.68
N VAL A 75 -15.56 12.48 -9.62
CA VAL A 75 -15.63 11.18 -8.93
C VAL A 75 -15.16 11.45 -7.51
N ASP A 76 -16.12 11.79 -6.65
CA ASP A 76 -15.91 12.01 -5.22
C ASP A 76 -16.49 10.82 -4.44
N ASP A 77 -15.92 10.52 -3.28
CA ASP A 77 -16.41 9.50 -2.34
C ASP A 77 -16.47 8.05 -2.87
N ASP A 78 -15.62 7.69 -3.83
CA ASP A 78 -15.44 6.28 -4.21
C ASP A 78 -14.83 5.50 -3.04
N ILE A 79 -15.43 4.34 -2.72
CA ILE A 79 -15.12 3.52 -1.54
C ILE A 79 -13.82 2.69 -1.68
N ARG A 80 -13.23 2.64 -2.88
CA ARG A 80 -12.08 1.79 -3.20
C ARG A 80 -10.77 2.47 -2.80
N THR A 81 -10.64 2.72 -1.50
CA THR A 81 -9.54 3.45 -0.85
C THR A 81 -8.49 2.51 -0.25
N PRO A 82 -7.30 3.01 0.16
CA PRO A 82 -6.20 2.16 0.64
C PRO A 82 -6.52 1.30 1.87
N ASP A 83 -7.54 1.63 2.66
CA ASP A 83 -8.03 0.76 3.75
C ASP A 83 -8.47 -0.62 3.23
N LYS A 84 -8.98 -0.70 2.00
CA LYS A 84 -9.37 -1.96 1.33
C LYS A 84 -8.21 -2.90 1.08
N LEU A 85 -6.97 -2.41 1.11
CA LEU A 85 -5.81 -3.28 1.01
C LEU A 85 -5.64 -4.17 2.25
N ILE A 86 -6.25 -3.84 3.38
CA ILE A 86 -5.98 -4.48 4.68
C ILE A 86 -7.26 -4.79 5.47
N ASP A 87 -8.44 -4.74 4.86
CA ASP A 87 -9.72 -5.00 5.55
C ASP A 87 -10.06 -6.49 5.68
N GLY A 88 -9.30 -7.36 4.99
CA GLY A 88 -9.40 -8.81 5.08
C GLY A 88 -10.40 -9.44 4.11
N GLU A 89 -11.07 -8.66 3.26
CA GLU A 89 -12.12 -9.13 2.34
C GLU A 89 -11.59 -9.27 0.90
N ASN A 90 -10.66 -10.22 0.69
CA ASN A 90 -9.88 -10.32 -0.55
C ASN A 90 -10.58 -11.08 -1.72
N ASP A 91 -11.63 -11.84 -1.41
CA ASP A 91 -12.28 -12.77 -2.35
C ASP A 91 -13.61 -12.24 -2.93
N GLU A 92 -13.99 -11.00 -2.57
CA GLU A 92 -15.23 -10.40 -3.09
C GLU A 92 -15.15 -10.11 -4.60
N VAL A 93 -16.28 -10.37 -5.28
CA VAL A 93 -16.35 -10.38 -6.75
C VAL A 93 -16.79 -9.03 -7.30
N ASP A 94 -17.54 -8.26 -6.52
CA ASP A 94 -18.07 -6.97 -6.96
C ASP A 94 -17.04 -5.82 -6.92
N GLY A 95 -15.87 -6.06 -6.33
CA GLY A 95 -14.77 -5.11 -6.24
C GLY A 95 -15.00 -3.96 -5.25
N THR A 96 -16.00 -4.05 -4.38
CA THR A 96 -16.24 -3.03 -3.34
C THR A 96 -15.17 -3.05 -2.25
N HIS A 97 -14.52 -4.20 -2.07
CA HIS A 97 -13.39 -4.41 -1.16
C HIS A 97 -12.02 -4.37 -1.86
N CYS A 98 -11.91 -3.75 -3.03
CA CYS A 98 -10.61 -3.55 -3.67
C CYS A 98 -10.13 -2.11 -3.55
N TRP A 99 -8.81 -1.91 -3.62
CA TRP A 99 -8.23 -0.59 -3.81
C TRP A 99 -8.03 -0.32 -5.30
N ILE A 100 -8.37 0.89 -5.76
CA ILE A 100 -8.13 1.32 -7.14
C ILE A 100 -7.51 2.72 -7.19
N SER A 101 -6.56 2.91 -8.10
CA SER A 101 -5.84 4.16 -8.29
C SER A 101 -5.65 4.46 -9.78
N PRO A 102 -5.72 5.73 -10.21
CA PRO A 102 -5.56 6.09 -11.60
C PRO A 102 -4.10 5.95 -12.05
N ILE A 103 -3.93 5.54 -13.30
CA ILE A 103 -2.64 5.56 -14.00
C ILE A 103 -2.47 6.96 -14.59
N LEU A 104 -1.57 7.75 -14.00
CA LEU A 104 -1.31 9.12 -14.44
C LEU A 104 0.00 9.23 -15.23
N PRO A 105 0.08 10.13 -16.23
CA PRO A 105 1.32 10.33 -16.98
C PRO A 105 2.51 10.66 -16.06
N ASN A 106 3.62 9.96 -16.24
CA ASN A 106 4.86 10.12 -15.46
C ASN A 106 4.73 9.88 -13.94
N VAL A 107 3.65 9.22 -13.50
CA VAL A 107 3.45 8.82 -12.12
C VAL A 107 3.53 7.30 -12.02
N ILE A 108 4.31 6.80 -11.07
CA ILE A 108 4.32 5.39 -10.70
C ILE A 108 3.37 5.22 -9.53
N ASN A 109 2.37 4.36 -9.67
CA ASN A 109 1.47 3.97 -8.59
C ASN A 109 2.25 3.23 -7.51
N ARG A 110 2.10 3.67 -6.27
CA ARG A 110 2.84 3.17 -5.11
C ARG A 110 1.90 2.82 -3.98
N ILE A 111 2.25 1.76 -3.27
CA ILE A 111 1.68 1.43 -1.98
C ILE A 111 2.81 1.41 -0.96
N PHE A 112 2.55 1.96 0.21
CA PHE A 112 3.48 2.01 1.34
C PHE A 112 2.87 1.25 2.51
N VAL A 113 3.62 0.27 3.03
CA VAL A 113 3.29 -0.39 4.31
C VAL A 113 4.34 0.00 5.35
N ILE A 114 3.89 0.60 6.45
CA ILE A 114 4.70 1.28 7.45
C ILE A 114 4.60 0.54 8.77
N PHE A 115 5.70 -0.05 9.22
CA PHE A 115 5.82 -0.61 10.56
C PHE A 115 6.49 0.42 11.48
N ASP A 116 5.84 0.73 12.60
CA ASP A 116 6.31 1.69 13.60
C ASP A 116 7.36 1.10 14.56
N ARG A 117 7.40 -0.23 14.65
CA ARG A 117 8.38 -1.04 15.38
C ARG A 117 9.09 -2.02 14.43
N PRO A 118 10.27 -2.54 14.82
CA PRO A 118 10.88 -3.67 14.12
C PRO A 118 9.90 -4.85 14.09
N THR A 119 9.50 -5.25 12.89
CA THR A 119 8.60 -6.37 12.63
C THR A 119 9.31 -7.34 11.69
N SER A 120 9.32 -8.62 12.05
CA SER A 120 9.83 -9.67 11.18
C SER A 120 8.74 -10.05 10.18
N VAL A 121 9.11 -10.12 8.90
CA VAL A 121 8.21 -10.42 7.78
C VAL A 121 8.84 -11.56 7.00
N SER A 122 8.12 -12.66 6.89
CA SER A 122 8.55 -13.88 6.18
C SER A 122 7.92 -14.01 4.80
N MET A 123 6.67 -13.54 4.65
CA MET A 123 5.89 -13.62 3.42
C MET A 123 5.05 -12.35 3.24
N ILE A 124 4.87 -11.98 1.98
CA ILE A 124 4.01 -10.92 1.46
C ILE A 124 3.28 -11.52 0.25
#